data_AF-A0A943EKK7-F1
#
_entry.id   AF-A0A943EKK7-F1
#
_cell.length_a   1.000
_cell.length_b   1.000
_cell.length_c   1.000
_cell.angle_alpha   90.00
_cell.angle_beta   90.00
_cell.angle_gamma   90.00
#
_symmetry.space_group_name_H-M   'P 1'
#
loop_
_entity.id
_entity.type
_entity.pdbx_description
1 polymer ?
#
loop_
_entity_poly.entity_id
_entity_poly.type
_entity_poly.pdbx_seq_one_letter_code
_entity_poly.pdbx_strand_id
1 'polypeptide(L)'
;MGITSFLHLAVRCIMIASIILLIIGGVYFIWYFIQKKRKKDIYLNKKKLIFSALLIGYIIVVVFATLLMERKAVLIEANLVPFSSYISAWNSFGTLLWRNIILNIWMFIPLGMILPLFHRVFKRWWVTYLAGLFLTILIEVSQYISKRGIFEVDDIINNTLGCMIGYGIWQLGYFIYCRLKKRDNKLLPTLLKQIPLVLTISIFSMIFIIYYQKDLGNIRQDYYQITDMSNIDLVNQAKLSSKITNKYVYKLREYNKEECYSFAKDFFDKINFEIDQQNIKENDETIVYSSKDKKINMRINYSKGSFIFNNSFDQNNYQEGLSLKQITDLLASYGIVVDEQSIFSNLGNGQYEIKYDDLFIDNNYVTGTINCFVTADLKFKRIEYNIKTYEPYKKYQLISTKEAYKRIEEGKFNEDYLENVQDEIIIRLVRLNYLRDTKGLLQPVYEFVTNGNGIIYVPAIR
;
A
#
# COMPACT_ATOMS: atom_id res chain seq x y z
N MET A 1 1.06 -10.41 -0.59
CA MET A 1 0.72 -11.80 -0.21
C MET A 1 -0.78 -11.98 -0.19
N GLY A 2 -1.31 -12.92 -0.97
CA GLY A 2 -2.70 -13.37 -0.86
C GLY A 2 -2.89 -14.31 0.34
N ILE A 3 -4.13 -14.52 0.77
CA ILE A 3 -4.48 -15.39 1.91
C ILE A 3 -3.91 -16.80 1.76
N THR A 4 -3.94 -17.34 0.54
CA THR A 4 -3.39 -18.67 0.20
C THR A 4 -1.89 -18.78 0.45
N SER A 5 -1.12 -17.78 0.01
CA SER A 5 0.32 -17.74 0.23
C SER A 5 0.69 -17.63 1.72
N PHE A 6 -0.10 -16.88 2.50
CA PHE A 6 0.06 -16.80 3.95
C PHE A 6 -0.24 -18.14 4.63
N LEU A 7 -1.33 -18.80 4.25
CA LEU A 7 -1.70 -20.12 4.79
C LEU A 7 -0.62 -21.17 4.52
N HIS A 8 -0.06 -21.21 3.31
CA HIS A 8 1.04 -22.12 2.99
C HIS A 8 2.27 -21.87 3.86
N LEU A 9 2.63 -20.61 4.10
CA LEU A 9 3.74 -20.27 4.98
C LEU A 9 3.47 -20.68 6.44
N ALA A 10 2.27 -20.40 6.94
CA ALA A 10 1.87 -20.77 8.30
C ALA A 10 1.93 -22.29 8.50
N VAL A 11 1.42 -23.08 7.54
CA VAL A 11 1.49 -24.55 7.58
C VAL A 11 2.95 -25.03 7.62
N ARG A 12 3.85 -24.46 6.82
CA ARG A 12 5.29 -24.80 6.87
C ARG A 12 5.91 -24.51 8.23
N CYS A 13 5.63 -23.34 8.82
CA CYS A 13 6.14 -22.98 10.14
C CYS A 13 5.63 -23.94 11.23
N ILE A 14 4.34 -24.29 11.19
CA ILE A 14 3.72 -25.23 12.12
C ILE A 14 4.33 -26.64 11.98
N MET A 15 4.56 -27.11 10.75
CA MET A 15 5.21 -28.41 10.52
C MET A 15 6.62 -28.45 11.10
N ILE A 16 7.44 -27.44 10.84
CA ILE A 16 8.81 -27.34 11.37
C ILE A 16 8.79 -27.28 12.91
N ALA A 17 7.92 -26.45 13.49
CA ALA A 17 7.76 -26.36 14.94
C ALA A 17 7.33 -27.69 15.56
N SER A 18 6.45 -28.44 14.90
CA SER A 18 6.00 -29.76 15.35
C SER A 18 7.15 -30.77 15.34
N ILE A 19 7.97 -30.79 14.29
CA ILE A 19 9.14 -31.68 14.20
C ILE A 19 10.15 -31.35 15.32
N ILE A 20 10.48 -30.07 15.53
CA ILE A 20 11.42 -29.66 16.57
C ILE A 20 10.88 -30.00 17.97
N LEU A 21 9.57 -29.79 18.21
CA LEU A 21 8.94 -30.18 19.47
C LEU A 21 8.99 -31.69 19.72
N LEU A 22 8.81 -32.52 18.68
CA LEU A 22 8.96 -33.97 18.79
C LEU A 22 10.40 -34.37 19.16
N ILE A 23 11.40 -33.71 18.57
CA ILE A 23 12.83 -33.94 18.90
C ILE A 23 13.10 -33.55 20.36
N ILE A 24 12.71 -32.34 20.77
CA ILE A 24 12.90 -31.85 22.15
C ILE A 24 12.17 -32.77 23.14
N GLY A 25 10.94 -33.17 22.83
CA GLY A 25 10.16 -34.12 23.63
C GLY A 25 10.82 -35.49 23.76
N GLY A 26 11.38 -36.02 22.66
CA GLY A 26 12.13 -37.27 22.65
C GLY A 26 13.41 -37.21 23.49
N VAL A 27 14.20 -36.14 23.36
CA VAL A 27 15.41 -35.92 24.16
C VAL A 27 15.05 -35.81 25.66
N TYR A 28 14.00 -35.07 25.99
CA TYR A 28 13.51 -34.96 27.36
C TYR A 28 13.05 -36.31 27.92
N PHE A 29 12.38 -37.12 27.11
CA PHE A 29 11.92 -38.46 27.50
C PHE A 29 13.08 -39.42 27.76
N ILE A 30 14.11 -39.40 26.89
CA ILE A 30 15.35 -40.18 27.08
C ILE A 30 16.05 -39.74 28.38
N TRP A 31 16.23 -38.44 28.59
CA TRP A 31 16.81 -37.89 29.82
C TRP A 31 16.02 -38.32 31.07
N TYR A 32 14.69 -38.24 31.03
CA TYR A 32 13.82 -38.69 32.12
C TYR A 32 14.00 -40.18 32.42
N PHE A 33 14.07 -41.02 31.40
CA PHE A 33 14.26 -42.46 31.56
C PHE A 33 15.64 -42.81 32.15
N ILE A 34 16.70 -42.09 31.75
CA ILE A 34 18.05 -42.22 32.32
C ILE A 34 18.04 -41.85 33.81
N GLN A 35 17.38 -40.76 34.19
CA GLN A 35 17.31 -40.34 35.59
C GLN A 35 16.47 -41.29 36.45
N LYS A 36 15.40 -41.85 35.89
CA LYS A 36 14.61 -42.89 36.55
C LYS A 36 15.42 -44.17 36.78
N LYS A 37 16.24 -44.57 35.80
CA LYS A 37 17.22 -45.66 35.97
C LYS A 37 18.26 -45.35 37.07
N ARG A 38 18.61 -44.08 37.26
CA ARG A 38 19.49 -43.61 38.35
C ARG A 38 18.79 -43.45 39.71
N LYS A 39 17.56 -43.97 39.86
CA LYS A 39 16.73 -43.90 41.09
C LYS A 39 16.51 -42.49 41.63
N LYS A 40 16.54 -41.46 40.77
CA LYS A 40 16.14 -40.10 41.17
C LYS A 40 14.63 -39.95 41.02
N ASP A 41 13.95 -39.58 42.10
CA ASP A 41 12.53 -39.24 42.07
C ASP A 41 12.33 -37.88 41.40
N ILE A 42 11.90 -37.91 40.13
CA ILE A 42 11.57 -36.72 39.36
C ILE A 42 10.06 -36.57 39.27
N TYR A 43 9.54 -35.52 39.92
CA TYR A 43 8.13 -35.16 39.82
C TYR A 43 7.85 -34.35 38.54
N LEU A 44 7.01 -34.88 37.66
CA LEU A 44 6.60 -34.23 36.42
C LEU A 44 5.34 -33.37 36.63
N ASN A 45 5.50 -32.06 36.61
CA ASN A 45 4.35 -31.15 36.58
C ASN A 45 3.79 -31.06 35.15
N LYS A 46 2.78 -31.88 34.85
CA LYS A 46 2.13 -31.98 33.53
C LYS A 46 1.70 -30.61 32.97
N LYS A 47 1.14 -29.72 33.80
CA LYS A 47 0.70 -28.39 33.37
C LYS A 47 1.89 -27.53 32.91
N LYS A 48 2.98 -27.53 33.69
CA LYS A 48 4.20 -26.80 33.35
C LYS A 48 4.78 -27.33 32.04
N LEU A 49 4.80 -28.64 31.84
CA LEU A 49 5.30 -29.27 30.61
C LEU A 49 4.50 -28.86 29.36
N ILE A 50 3.16 -28.84 29.46
CA ILE A 50 2.29 -28.38 28.37
C ILE A 50 2.55 -26.91 28.01
N PHE A 51 2.58 -26.01 29.01
CA PHE A 51 2.84 -24.59 28.75
C PHE A 51 4.27 -24.34 28.23
N SER A 52 5.26 -25.10 28.69
CA SER A 52 6.61 -25.05 28.12
C SER A 52 6.61 -25.46 26.64
N ALA A 53 5.94 -26.56 26.29
CA ALA A 53 5.86 -27.02 24.91
C ALA A 53 5.13 -26.00 24.00
N LEU A 54 4.03 -25.42 24.50
CA LEU A 54 3.32 -24.35 23.79
C LEU A 54 4.19 -23.11 23.58
N LEU A 55 4.91 -22.67 24.61
CA LEU A 55 5.80 -21.51 24.52
C LEU A 55 6.94 -21.76 23.53
N ILE A 56 7.61 -22.92 23.62
CA ILE A 56 8.70 -23.29 22.72
C ILE A 56 8.19 -23.39 21.28
N GLY A 57 7.08 -24.09 21.05
CA GLY A 57 6.47 -24.22 19.73
C GLY A 57 6.11 -22.87 19.13
N TYR A 58 5.50 -22.00 19.93
CA TYR A 58 5.15 -20.64 19.52
C TYR A 58 6.39 -19.80 19.19
N ILE A 59 7.43 -19.81 20.02
CA ILE A 59 8.69 -19.07 19.74
C ILE A 59 9.30 -19.57 18.43
N ILE A 60 9.30 -20.88 18.19
CA ILE A 60 9.78 -21.44 16.93
C ILE A 60 8.96 -20.90 15.77
N VAL A 61 7.61 -20.95 15.85
CA VAL A 61 6.75 -20.41 14.78
C VAL A 61 7.03 -18.93 14.54
N VAL A 62 7.15 -18.10 15.58
CA VAL A 62 7.44 -16.66 15.44
C VAL A 62 8.80 -16.45 14.77
N VAL A 63 9.86 -17.07 15.29
CA VAL A 63 11.22 -16.92 14.73
C VAL A 63 11.29 -17.41 13.28
N PHE A 64 10.64 -18.52 12.94
CA PHE A 64 10.60 -18.98 11.56
C PHE A 64 9.74 -18.10 10.67
N ALA A 65 8.58 -17.63 11.14
CA ALA A 65 7.74 -16.72 10.37
C ALA A 65 8.45 -15.39 10.07
N THR A 66 9.22 -14.86 11.03
CA THR A 66 9.97 -13.60 10.87
C THR A 66 11.27 -13.78 10.07
N LEU A 67 11.95 -14.93 10.16
CA LEU A 67 13.20 -15.19 9.44
C LEU A 67 13.04 -15.82 8.04
N LEU A 68 11.92 -16.49 7.75
CA LEU A 68 11.65 -17.11 6.44
C LEU A 68 10.80 -16.23 5.52
N MET A 69 10.15 -15.19 6.05
CA MET A 69 9.58 -14.16 5.18
C MET A 69 10.73 -13.39 4.55
N GLU A 70 11.13 -13.79 3.35
CA GLU A 70 11.93 -12.95 2.47
C GLU A 70 11.17 -11.64 2.21
N ARG A 71 11.49 -10.58 2.95
CA ARG A 71 11.22 -9.23 2.48
C ARG A 71 12.25 -9.01 1.37
N LYS A 72 11.80 -8.76 0.12
CA LYS A 72 12.69 -8.39 -0.99
C LYS A 72 13.39 -7.08 -0.62
N ALA A 73 14.52 -7.16 0.09
CA ALA A 73 15.33 -6.02 0.48
C ALA A 73 16.22 -5.68 -0.71
N VAL A 74 15.87 -4.61 -1.43
CA VAL A 74 16.76 -4.04 -2.45
C VAL A 74 17.89 -3.26 -1.80
N LEU A 75 17.77 -2.83 -0.54
CA LEU A 75 18.85 -2.22 0.24
C LEU A 75 18.81 -2.71 1.70
N ILE A 76 19.97 -3.09 2.24
CA ILE A 76 20.14 -3.47 3.65
C ILE A 76 20.29 -2.18 4.44
N GLU A 77 19.21 -1.70 5.03
CA GLU A 77 19.23 -0.52 5.90
C GLU A 77 18.57 -0.83 7.24
N ALA A 78 19.02 -0.13 8.29
CA ALA A 78 18.36 -0.13 9.59
C ALA A 78 17.46 1.10 9.65
N ASN A 79 16.15 0.90 9.75
CA ASN A 79 15.21 1.99 9.97
C ASN A 79 15.11 2.26 11.47
N LEU A 80 15.90 3.23 11.92
CA LEU A 80 15.97 3.66 13.32
C LEU A 80 14.98 4.77 13.65
N VAL A 81 14.24 5.28 12.67
CA VAL A 81 13.30 6.39 12.86
C VAL A 81 12.00 5.84 13.44
N PRO A 82 11.66 6.14 14.70
CA PRO A 82 10.44 5.65 15.31
C PRO A 82 9.22 6.27 14.61
N PHE A 83 8.19 5.47 14.46
CA PHE A 83 6.91 5.75 13.82
C PHE A 83 6.96 6.07 12.32
N SER A 84 8.11 5.87 11.66
CA SER A 84 8.25 6.05 10.21
C SER A 84 7.31 5.14 9.41
N SER A 85 7.10 3.90 9.86
CA SER A 85 6.16 2.95 9.24
C SER A 85 4.72 3.40 9.40
N TYR A 86 4.39 4.07 10.51
CA TYR A 86 3.07 4.66 10.75
C TYR A 86 2.83 5.86 9.84
N ILE A 87 3.84 6.72 9.65
CA ILE A 87 3.75 7.85 8.72
C ILE A 87 3.65 7.36 7.28
N SER A 88 4.40 6.34 6.88
CA SER A 88 4.27 5.71 5.56
C SER A 88 2.90 5.06 5.36
N ALA A 89 2.37 4.36 6.37
CA ALA A 89 1.01 3.83 6.37
C ALA A 89 -0.04 4.94 6.28
N TRP A 90 0.20 6.09 6.92
CA TRP A 90 -0.64 7.28 6.82
C TRP A 90 -0.60 7.88 5.41
N ASN A 91 0.60 8.18 4.87
CA ASN A 91 0.79 8.80 3.56
C ASN A 91 0.19 7.96 2.42
N SER A 92 0.39 6.64 2.47
CA SER A 92 -0.19 5.72 1.49
C SER A 92 -1.68 5.41 1.71
N PHE A 93 -2.13 5.53 2.96
CA PHE A 93 -3.39 5.01 3.49
C PHE A 93 -3.76 3.62 2.96
N GLY A 94 -2.75 2.80 2.67
CA GLY A 94 -2.91 1.49 2.05
C GLY A 94 -3.27 0.42 3.07
N THR A 95 -4.21 -0.46 2.71
CA THR A 95 -4.61 -1.59 3.57
C THR A 95 -3.44 -2.50 3.94
N LEU A 96 -2.45 -2.63 3.05
CA LEU A 96 -1.28 -3.48 3.24
C LEU A 96 -0.39 -3.02 4.41
N LEU A 97 -0.04 -1.73 4.46
CA LEU A 97 0.88 -1.21 5.49
C LEU A 97 0.21 -1.22 6.87
N TRP A 98 -1.04 -0.76 6.97
CA TRP A 98 -1.81 -0.84 8.21
C TRP A 98 -1.96 -2.28 8.72
N ARG A 99 -2.23 -3.21 7.81
CA ARG A 99 -2.30 -4.63 8.14
C ARG A 99 -0.98 -5.15 8.71
N ASN A 100 0.15 -4.77 8.13
CA ASN A 100 1.46 -5.23 8.61
C ASN A 100 1.73 -4.75 10.05
N ILE A 101 1.46 -3.47 10.35
CA ILE A 101 1.57 -2.91 11.71
C ILE A 101 0.69 -3.71 12.70
N ILE A 102 -0.58 -3.94 12.35
CA ILE A 102 -1.52 -4.68 13.20
C ILE A 102 -1.06 -6.13 13.40
N LEU A 103 -0.57 -6.78 12.35
CA LEU A 103 -0.07 -8.16 12.42
C LEU A 103 1.16 -8.27 13.33
N ASN A 104 2.04 -7.28 13.37
CA ASN A 104 3.18 -7.26 14.30
C ASN A 104 2.70 -7.18 15.75
N ILE A 105 1.73 -6.31 16.06
CA ILE A 105 1.08 -6.28 17.38
C ILE A 105 0.44 -7.63 17.72
N TRP A 106 -0.38 -8.17 16.81
CA TRP A 106 -1.09 -9.44 17.03
C TRP A 106 -0.14 -10.62 17.22
N MET A 107 0.99 -10.61 16.53
CA MET A 107 1.97 -11.70 16.58
C MET A 107 2.42 -11.96 18.01
N PHE A 108 2.64 -10.93 18.83
CA PHE A 108 3.15 -11.04 20.20
C PHE A 108 2.09 -11.15 21.31
N ILE A 109 0.79 -11.04 20.99
CA ILE A 109 -0.29 -11.23 21.98
C ILE A 109 -0.22 -12.62 22.66
N PRO A 110 -0.05 -13.75 21.92
CA PRO A 110 0.06 -15.06 22.55
C PRO A 110 1.26 -15.19 23.49
N LEU A 111 2.40 -14.55 23.17
CA LEU A 111 3.58 -14.54 24.06
C LEU A 111 3.22 -13.98 25.44
N GLY A 112 2.59 -12.80 25.46
CA GLY A 112 2.18 -12.13 26.69
C GLY A 112 1.18 -12.94 27.52
N MET A 113 0.35 -13.76 26.85
CA MET A 113 -0.60 -14.65 27.52
C MET A 113 0.06 -15.90 28.13
N ILE A 114 1.04 -16.48 27.43
CA ILE A 114 1.65 -17.77 27.80
C ILE A 114 2.73 -17.59 28.88
N LEU A 115 3.52 -16.51 28.85
CA LEU A 115 4.63 -16.29 29.79
C LEU A 115 4.23 -16.42 31.28
N PRO A 116 3.13 -15.79 31.77
CA PRO A 116 2.69 -15.93 33.16
C PRO A 116 2.21 -17.33 33.55
N LEU A 117 1.83 -18.16 32.57
CA LEU A 117 1.43 -19.56 32.75
C LEU A 117 2.65 -20.48 32.83
N PHE A 118 3.72 -20.14 32.11
CA PHE A 118 4.97 -20.88 32.08
C PHE A 118 5.74 -20.78 33.42
N HIS A 119 5.91 -19.56 33.95
CA HIS A 119 6.68 -19.37 35.19
C HIS A 119 6.11 -18.27 36.09
N ARG A 120 6.20 -18.46 37.42
CA ARG A 120 5.63 -17.53 38.41
C ARG A 120 6.26 -16.13 38.35
N VAL A 121 7.51 -16.01 37.93
CA VAL A 121 8.23 -14.73 37.82
C VAL A 121 7.57 -13.82 36.78
N PHE A 122 7.07 -14.38 35.67
CA PHE A 122 6.35 -13.65 34.62
C PHE A 122 4.94 -13.18 35.04
N LYS A 123 4.41 -13.65 36.18
CA LYS A 123 3.17 -13.07 36.75
C LYS A 123 3.35 -11.64 37.28
N ARG A 124 4.59 -11.15 37.33
CA ARG A 124 4.86 -9.72 37.50
C ARG A 124 4.80 -9.08 36.12
N TRP A 125 3.86 -8.16 35.94
CA TRP A 125 3.60 -7.49 34.65
C TRP A 125 4.87 -6.96 33.99
N TRP A 126 5.73 -6.27 34.74
CA TRP A 126 6.96 -5.67 34.22
C TRP A 126 7.97 -6.71 33.72
N VAL A 127 8.01 -7.91 34.32
CA VAL A 127 8.89 -8.99 33.86
C VAL A 127 8.43 -9.49 32.49
N THR A 128 7.12 -9.66 32.30
CA THR A 128 6.57 -10.09 31.00
C THR A 128 6.82 -9.01 29.93
N TYR A 129 6.69 -7.74 30.28
CA TYR A 129 6.93 -6.64 29.34
C TYR A 129 8.40 -6.60 28.92
N LEU A 130 9.34 -6.70 29.88
CA LEU A 130 10.77 -6.77 29.59
C LEU A 130 11.14 -8.02 28.78
N ALA A 131 10.51 -9.17 29.04
CA ALA A 131 10.74 -10.38 28.27
C ALA A 131 10.27 -10.25 26.82
N GLY A 132 9.12 -9.61 26.59
CA GLY A 132 8.64 -9.27 25.25
C GLY A 132 9.60 -8.34 24.52
N LEU A 133 10.01 -7.25 25.17
CA LEU A 133 10.97 -6.28 24.64
C LEU A 133 12.31 -6.95 24.27
N PHE A 134 12.86 -7.75 25.18
CA PHE A 134 14.13 -8.45 24.92
C PHE A 134 14.02 -9.44 23.76
N LEU A 135 12.93 -10.21 23.69
CA LEU A 135 12.73 -11.17 22.61
C LEU A 135 12.59 -10.46 21.26
N THR A 136 11.85 -9.36 21.18
CA THR A 136 11.72 -8.63 19.90
C THR A 136 13.04 -8.00 19.48
N ILE A 137 13.83 -7.43 20.41
CA ILE A 137 15.18 -6.92 20.08
C ILE A 137 16.05 -8.05 19.55
N LEU A 138 16.01 -9.23 20.18
CA LEU A 138 16.77 -10.40 19.71
C LEU A 138 16.37 -10.82 18.30
N ILE A 139 15.08 -10.80 17.96
CA ILE A 139 14.57 -11.14 16.62
C ILE A 139 15.08 -10.14 15.59
N GLU A 140 14.92 -8.83 15.83
CA GLU A 140 15.35 -7.77 14.92
C GLU A 140 16.88 -7.78 14.71
N VAL A 141 17.65 -7.91 15.79
CA VAL A 141 19.11 -8.05 15.72
C VAL A 141 19.51 -9.29 14.93
N SER A 142 18.81 -10.41 15.11
CA SER A 142 19.07 -11.64 14.36
C SER A 142 18.75 -11.48 12.87
N GLN A 143 17.67 -10.79 12.52
CA GLN A 143 17.30 -10.47 11.13
C GLN A 143 18.33 -9.57 10.46
N TYR A 144 18.80 -8.54 11.17
CA TYR A 144 19.83 -7.62 10.72
C TYR A 144 21.16 -8.34 10.44
N ILE A 145 21.67 -9.11 11.41
CA ILE A 145 22.92 -9.88 11.26
C ILE A 145 22.79 -10.93 10.15
N SER A 146 21.63 -11.58 10.03
CA SER A 146 21.40 -12.61 9.01
C SER A 146 21.17 -12.03 7.62
N LYS A 147 21.08 -10.70 7.46
CA LYS A 147 20.74 -9.99 6.22
C LYS A 147 19.41 -10.47 5.60
N ARG A 148 18.45 -10.83 6.45
CA ARG A 148 17.14 -11.36 6.02
C ARG A 148 16.00 -10.36 6.14
N GLY A 149 16.27 -9.18 6.70
CA GLY A 149 15.29 -8.12 6.89
C GLY A 149 15.93 -6.79 7.24
N ILE A 150 15.09 -5.77 7.30
CA ILE A 150 15.40 -4.41 7.77
C ILE A 150 15.20 -4.43 9.29
N PHE A 151 16.15 -3.87 10.04
CA PHE A 151 15.96 -3.63 11.48
C PHE A 151 14.96 -2.49 11.63
N GLU A 152 13.76 -2.76 12.15
CA GLU A 152 12.68 -1.77 12.23
C GLU A 152 12.35 -1.47 13.71
N VAL A 153 12.62 -0.23 14.15
CA VAL A 153 12.28 0.22 15.52
C VAL A 153 10.77 0.11 15.78
N ASP A 154 9.96 0.33 14.75
CA ASP A 154 8.50 0.17 14.84
C ASP A 154 8.08 -1.26 15.14
N ASP A 155 8.79 -2.26 14.63
CA ASP A 155 8.48 -3.67 14.89
C ASP A 155 8.77 -4.03 16.35
N ILE A 156 9.83 -3.47 16.94
CA ILE A 156 10.10 -3.56 18.39
C ILE A 156 8.95 -2.96 19.21
N ILE A 157 8.47 -1.78 18.83
CA ILE A 157 7.38 -1.09 19.52
C ILE A 157 6.09 -1.92 19.41
N ASN A 158 5.74 -2.35 18.20
CA ASN A 158 4.51 -3.09 17.90
C ASN A 158 4.48 -4.44 18.63
N ASN A 159 5.56 -5.20 18.56
CA ASN A 159 5.69 -6.50 19.22
C ASN A 159 5.64 -6.37 20.75
N THR A 160 6.32 -5.35 21.30
CA THR A 160 6.27 -5.08 22.74
C THR A 160 4.86 -4.73 23.19
N LEU A 161 4.15 -3.88 22.44
CA LEU A 161 2.75 -3.53 22.68
C LEU A 161 1.84 -4.76 22.61
N GLY A 162 2.06 -5.65 21.65
CA GLY A 162 1.39 -6.95 21.54
C GLY A 162 1.55 -7.80 22.80
N CYS A 163 2.78 -7.92 23.30
CA CYS A 163 3.07 -8.66 24.54
C CYS A 163 2.35 -8.03 25.76
N MET A 164 2.33 -6.71 25.84
CA MET A 164 1.62 -5.98 26.90
C MET A 164 0.11 -6.26 26.87
N ILE A 165 -0.50 -6.23 25.69
CA ILE A 165 -1.91 -6.57 25.48
C ILE A 165 -2.18 -8.02 25.87
N GLY A 166 -1.33 -8.95 25.45
CA GLY A 166 -1.42 -10.37 25.80
C GLY A 166 -1.40 -10.62 27.30
N TYR A 167 -0.52 -9.93 28.03
CA TYR A 167 -0.49 -10.00 29.49
C TYR A 167 -1.78 -9.46 30.12
N GLY A 168 -2.31 -8.37 29.58
CA GLY A 168 -3.62 -7.83 29.95
C GLY A 168 -4.73 -8.86 29.80
N ILE A 169 -4.81 -9.54 28.66
CA ILE A 169 -5.80 -10.60 28.39
C ILE A 169 -5.66 -11.75 29.40
N TRP A 170 -4.42 -12.21 29.67
CA TRP A 170 -4.18 -13.23 30.69
C TRP A 170 -4.65 -12.79 32.08
N GLN A 171 -4.36 -11.55 32.48
CA GLN A 171 -4.75 -10.99 33.78
C GLN A 171 -6.28 -10.91 33.90
N LEU A 172 -6.98 -10.56 32.82
CA LEU A 172 -8.45 -10.54 32.77
C LEU A 172 -9.02 -11.96 32.93
N GLY A 173 -8.48 -12.94 32.20
CA GLY A 173 -8.85 -14.35 32.34
C GLY A 173 -8.60 -14.89 33.75
N TYR A 174 -7.47 -14.52 34.37
CA TYR A 174 -7.16 -14.87 35.75
C TYR A 174 -8.13 -14.22 36.76
N PHE A 175 -8.51 -12.97 36.53
CA PHE A 175 -9.52 -12.28 37.34
C PHE A 175 -10.87 -12.99 37.28
N ILE A 176 -11.35 -13.33 36.08
CA ILE A 176 -12.60 -14.09 35.87
C ILE A 176 -12.51 -15.45 36.59
N TYR A 177 -11.40 -16.17 36.42
CA TYR A 177 -11.18 -17.45 37.11
C TYR A 177 -11.24 -17.33 38.64
N CYS A 178 -10.60 -16.32 39.23
CA CYS A 178 -10.68 -16.08 40.68
C CYS A 178 -12.12 -15.78 41.13
N ARG A 179 -12.87 -14.97 40.37
CA ARG A 179 -14.28 -14.67 40.66
C ARG A 179 -15.15 -15.92 40.61
N LEU A 180 -14.98 -16.76 39.59
CA LEU A 180 -15.69 -18.05 39.48
C LEU A 180 -15.37 -19.00 40.65
N LYS A 181 -14.15 -18.93 41.20
CA LYS A 181 -13.73 -19.71 42.37
C LYS A 181 -13.99 -19.02 43.71
N LYS A 182 -14.76 -17.93 43.74
CA LYS A 182 -15.07 -17.14 44.96
C LYS A 182 -13.81 -16.72 45.74
N ARG A 183 -12.73 -16.40 45.02
CA ARG A 183 -11.49 -15.88 45.58
C ARG A 183 -11.45 -14.37 45.43
N ASP A 184 -11.01 -13.69 46.49
CA ASP A 184 -10.83 -12.24 46.44
C ASP A 184 -9.73 -11.86 45.45
N ASN A 185 -10.07 -10.93 44.56
CA ASN A 185 -9.13 -10.31 43.66
C ASN A 185 -9.58 -8.87 43.35
N LYS A 186 -8.62 -7.96 43.25
CA LYS A 186 -8.88 -6.52 43.05
C LYS A 186 -9.15 -6.21 41.57
N LEU A 187 -10.26 -5.52 41.29
CA LEU A 187 -10.66 -5.13 39.94
C LEU A 187 -9.74 -4.04 39.36
N LEU A 188 -9.50 -2.98 40.12
CA LEU A 188 -8.72 -1.81 39.65
C LEU A 188 -7.34 -2.20 39.10
N PRO A 189 -6.52 -3.02 39.79
CA PRO A 189 -5.27 -3.49 39.21
C PRO A 189 -5.50 -4.22 37.89
N THR A 190 -6.54 -5.03 37.72
CA THR A 190 -6.81 -5.75 36.46
C THR A 190 -7.12 -4.79 35.32
N LEU A 191 -7.92 -3.75 35.58
CA LEU A 191 -8.28 -2.73 34.59
C LEU A 191 -7.06 -1.91 34.13
N LEU A 192 -6.15 -1.57 35.05
CA LEU A 192 -4.91 -0.86 34.68
C LEU A 192 -4.04 -1.62 33.68
N LYS A 193 -4.12 -2.96 33.64
CA LYS A 193 -3.37 -3.77 32.66
C LYS A 193 -4.04 -3.82 31.29
N GLN A 194 -5.28 -3.31 31.17
CA GLN A 194 -5.96 -3.14 29.88
C GLN A 194 -5.65 -1.80 29.21
N ILE A 195 -4.96 -0.87 29.91
CA ILE A 195 -4.57 0.43 29.35
C ILE A 195 -3.89 0.29 27.98
N PRO A 196 -2.92 -0.62 27.76
CA PRO A 196 -2.29 -0.78 26.45
C PRO A 196 -3.32 -1.10 25.36
N LEU A 197 -4.22 -2.06 25.60
CA LEU A 197 -5.26 -2.45 24.63
C LEU A 197 -6.21 -1.29 24.31
N VAL A 198 -6.71 -0.60 25.34
CA VAL A 198 -7.63 0.53 25.17
C VAL A 198 -6.94 1.67 24.41
N LEU A 199 -5.70 2.01 24.76
CA LEU A 199 -4.93 3.04 24.05
C LEU A 199 -4.69 2.65 22.59
N THR A 200 -4.31 1.41 22.30
CA THR A 200 -4.14 0.93 20.93
C THR A 200 -5.43 1.11 20.13
N ILE A 201 -6.56 0.58 20.62
CA ILE A 201 -7.85 0.69 19.92
C ILE A 201 -8.25 2.16 19.70
N SER A 202 -8.09 3.00 20.72
CA SER A 202 -8.41 4.42 20.64
C SER A 202 -7.54 5.16 19.63
N ILE A 203 -6.21 4.92 19.63
CA ILE A 203 -5.27 5.56 18.70
C ILE A 203 -5.59 5.15 17.26
N PHE A 204 -5.74 3.85 16.98
CA PHE A 204 -6.10 3.39 15.63
C PHE A 204 -7.45 3.98 15.20
N SER A 205 -8.47 3.93 16.05
CA SER A 205 -9.79 4.50 15.74
C SER A 205 -9.69 6.00 15.44
N MET A 206 -8.92 6.74 16.23
CA MET A 206 -8.70 8.17 16.03
C MET A 206 -7.99 8.46 14.70
N ILE A 207 -6.96 7.69 14.34
CA ILE A 207 -6.27 7.80 13.04
C ILE A 207 -7.27 7.65 11.89
N PHE A 208 -8.08 6.59 11.89
CA PHE A 208 -9.07 6.35 10.83
C PHE A 208 -10.14 7.43 10.80
N ILE A 209 -10.68 7.84 11.96
CA ILE A 209 -11.69 8.92 12.04
C ILE A 209 -11.13 10.23 11.46
N ILE A 210 -9.92 10.64 11.88
CA ILE A 210 -9.28 11.84 11.37
C ILE A 210 -9.14 11.76 9.85
N TYR A 211 -8.64 10.64 9.32
CA TYR A 211 -8.49 10.47 7.87
C TYR A 211 -9.83 10.56 7.13
N TYR A 212 -10.87 9.88 7.61
CA TYR A 212 -12.18 9.89 6.94
C TYR A 212 -12.82 11.27 6.96
N GLN A 213 -12.56 12.08 8.00
CA GLN A 213 -13.04 13.46 8.10
C GLN A 213 -12.26 14.46 7.22
N LYS A 214 -11.04 14.15 6.76
CA LYS A 214 -10.29 15.04 5.86
C LYS A 214 -11.05 15.27 4.55
N ASP A 215 -11.05 16.49 4.04
CA ASP A 215 -11.58 16.80 2.71
C ASP A 215 -10.73 16.13 1.62
N LEU A 216 -9.40 16.21 1.77
CA LEU A 216 -8.41 15.66 0.86
C LEU A 216 -7.78 14.37 1.39
N GLY A 217 -7.38 13.47 0.49
CA GLY A 217 -6.50 12.35 0.81
C GLY A 217 -5.07 12.80 1.09
N ASN A 218 -4.22 11.83 1.43
CA ASN A 218 -2.79 12.04 1.63
C ASN A 218 -2.03 11.85 0.31
N ILE A 219 -0.85 12.46 0.20
CA ILE A 219 0.07 12.25 -0.92
C ILE A 219 1.06 11.16 -0.52
N ARG A 220 1.14 10.10 -1.34
CA ARG A 220 1.96 8.92 -1.02
C ARG A 220 3.46 9.22 -1.05
N GLN A 221 3.85 10.16 -1.89
CA GLN A 221 5.21 10.62 -2.11
C GLN A 221 5.71 11.56 -1.01
N ASP A 222 4.84 11.94 -0.05
CA ASP A 222 5.24 12.79 1.06
C ASP A 222 6.25 12.08 1.97
N TYR A 223 7.05 12.86 2.69
CA TYR A 223 8.11 12.34 3.54
C TYR A 223 7.53 11.50 4.70
N TYR A 224 8.25 10.43 5.05
CA TYR A 224 7.90 9.59 6.21
C TYR A 224 9.02 9.56 7.27
N GLN A 225 10.17 10.12 6.94
CA GLN A 225 11.30 10.36 7.83
C GLN A 225 11.91 11.73 7.52
N ILE A 226 12.61 12.31 8.48
CA ILE A 226 13.37 13.54 8.26
C ILE A 226 14.80 13.13 7.94
N THR A 227 15.26 13.51 6.74
CA THR A 227 16.63 13.29 6.28
C THR A 227 17.60 14.15 7.09
N ASP A 228 18.72 13.56 7.51
CA ASP A 228 19.81 14.33 8.11
C ASP A 228 20.58 15.08 7.01
N MET A 229 20.35 16.39 6.95
CA MET A 229 20.97 17.28 5.96
C MET A 229 22.39 17.74 6.35
N SER A 230 22.95 17.30 7.48
CA SER A 230 24.23 17.81 7.99
C SER A 230 25.44 17.52 7.09
N ASN A 231 25.38 16.43 6.32
CA ASN A 231 26.42 16.02 5.35
C ASN A 231 25.93 16.09 3.90
N ILE A 232 24.86 16.83 3.63
CA ILE A 232 24.26 16.94 2.29
C ILE A 232 24.31 18.40 1.84
N ASP A 233 25.11 18.68 0.81
CA ASP A 233 25.17 19.96 0.14
C ASP A 233 23.96 20.12 -0.79
N LEU A 234 23.01 20.98 -0.38
CA LEU A 234 21.83 21.29 -1.18
C LEU A 234 22.09 22.53 -2.05
N VAL A 235 22.21 22.33 -3.36
CA VAL A 235 22.47 23.39 -4.34
C VAL A 235 21.21 23.71 -5.14
N ASN A 236 20.72 24.96 -5.08
CA ASN A 236 19.58 25.40 -5.87
C ASN A 236 19.99 26.12 -7.15
N GLN A 237 19.60 25.56 -8.29
CA GLN A 237 19.66 26.19 -9.61
C GLN A 237 18.26 26.57 -10.13
N ALA A 238 17.19 26.12 -9.46
CA ALA A 238 15.82 26.39 -9.87
C ALA A 238 15.38 27.83 -9.51
N LYS A 239 14.51 28.39 -10.37
CA LYS A 239 13.88 29.70 -10.14
C LYS A 239 12.76 29.58 -9.11
N LEU A 240 13.03 29.99 -7.88
CA LEU A 240 12.05 30.00 -6.80
C LEU A 240 11.25 31.31 -6.77
N SER A 241 9.95 31.20 -6.51
CA SER A 241 9.04 32.32 -6.27
C SER A 241 8.44 32.27 -4.86
N SER A 242 8.19 33.45 -4.28
CA SER A 242 7.37 33.66 -3.08
C SER A 242 5.89 33.85 -3.39
N LYS A 243 5.50 33.85 -4.68
CA LYS A 243 4.12 34.09 -5.10
C LYS A 243 3.23 32.93 -4.65
N ILE A 244 2.21 33.28 -3.89
CA ILE A 244 1.12 32.37 -3.51
C ILE A 244 0.10 32.35 -4.63
N THR A 245 -0.38 31.16 -5.00
CA THR A 245 -1.39 30.99 -6.04
C THR A 245 -2.50 30.07 -5.57
N ASN A 246 -3.69 30.22 -6.16
CA ASN A 246 -4.81 29.32 -5.93
C ASN A 246 -4.95 28.39 -7.12
N LYS A 247 -5.00 27.08 -6.87
CA LYS A 247 -5.20 26.06 -7.90
C LYS A 247 -6.33 25.12 -7.52
N TYR A 248 -6.99 24.56 -8.52
CA TYR A 248 -7.98 23.53 -8.31
C TYR A 248 -7.31 22.22 -7.92
N VAL A 249 -7.91 21.50 -6.99
CA VAL A 249 -7.86 20.04 -6.93
C VAL A 249 -8.91 19.52 -7.89
N TYR A 250 -8.63 18.41 -8.55
CA TYR A 250 -9.55 17.82 -9.52
C TYR A 250 -10.05 16.45 -9.07
N LYS A 251 -11.29 16.12 -9.43
CA LYS A 251 -11.89 14.81 -9.21
C LYS A 251 -12.05 14.11 -10.55
N LEU A 252 -11.73 12.81 -10.60
CA LEU A 252 -11.97 12.01 -11.80
C LEU A 252 -13.46 12.06 -12.15
N ARG A 253 -13.78 12.38 -13.40
CA ARG A 253 -15.17 12.34 -13.88
C ARG A 253 -15.66 10.89 -13.88
N GLU A 254 -16.77 10.67 -13.19
CA GLU A 254 -17.48 9.40 -13.20
C GLU A 254 -18.64 9.51 -14.20
N TYR A 255 -18.81 8.48 -15.03
CA TYR A 255 -19.88 8.43 -16.02
C TYR A 255 -20.98 7.51 -15.52
N ASN A 256 -22.22 7.88 -15.81
CA ASN A 256 -23.36 7.01 -15.53
C ASN A 256 -23.66 6.07 -16.71
N LYS A 257 -24.49 5.05 -16.47
CA LYS A 257 -24.81 4.03 -17.48
C LYS A 257 -25.55 4.61 -18.69
N GLU A 258 -26.39 5.62 -18.48
CA GLU A 258 -27.18 6.25 -19.54
C GLU A 258 -26.27 7.05 -20.48
N GLU A 259 -25.32 7.80 -19.94
CA GLU A 259 -24.28 8.50 -20.71
C GLU A 259 -23.46 7.52 -21.54
N CYS A 260 -23.01 6.41 -20.93
CA CYS A 260 -22.26 5.39 -21.63
C CYS A 260 -23.07 4.71 -22.74
N TYR A 261 -24.36 4.45 -22.51
CA TYR A 261 -25.25 3.90 -23.53
C TYR A 261 -25.47 4.89 -24.67
N SER A 262 -25.71 6.16 -24.36
CA SER A 262 -25.89 7.21 -25.37
C SER A 262 -24.64 7.37 -26.24
N PHE A 263 -23.45 7.37 -25.62
CA PHE A 263 -22.18 7.40 -26.34
C PHE A 263 -21.99 6.17 -27.23
N ALA A 264 -22.20 4.96 -26.69
CA ALA A 264 -22.07 3.73 -27.47
C ALA A 264 -23.05 3.70 -28.64
N LYS A 265 -24.28 4.15 -28.43
CA LYS A 265 -25.32 4.20 -29.47
C LYS A 265 -24.90 5.15 -30.60
N ASP A 266 -24.55 6.40 -30.29
CA ASP A 266 -24.08 7.37 -31.29
C ASP A 266 -22.86 6.84 -32.06
N PHE A 267 -21.91 6.21 -31.34
CA PHE A 267 -20.74 5.60 -31.95
C PHE A 267 -21.10 4.49 -32.94
N PHE A 268 -21.99 3.57 -32.56
CA PHE A 268 -22.42 2.44 -33.40
C PHE A 268 -23.24 2.91 -34.60
N ASP A 269 -24.13 3.88 -34.40
CA ASP A 269 -24.95 4.47 -35.46
C ASP A 269 -24.05 5.13 -36.54
N LYS A 270 -23.00 5.86 -36.14
CA LYS A 270 -22.02 6.48 -37.07
C LYS A 270 -21.27 5.48 -37.94
N ILE A 271 -21.05 4.26 -37.45
CA ILE A 271 -20.39 3.19 -38.23
C ILE A 271 -21.38 2.26 -38.93
N ASN A 272 -22.69 2.59 -38.91
CA ASN A 272 -23.79 1.82 -39.48
C ASN A 272 -23.99 0.43 -38.85
N PHE A 273 -23.83 0.32 -37.54
CA PHE A 273 -24.15 -0.89 -36.77
C PHE A 273 -25.23 -0.62 -35.74
N GLU A 274 -26.04 -1.64 -35.44
CA GLU A 274 -27.00 -1.58 -34.34
C GLU A 274 -26.52 -2.40 -33.15
N ILE A 275 -26.67 -1.85 -31.94
CA ILE A 275 -26.38 -2.54 -30.68
C ILE A 275 -27.40 -3.67 -30.47
N ASP A 276 -26.90 -4.85 -30.14
CA ASP A 276 -27.70 -5.97 -29.64
C ASP A 276 -28.11 -5.72 -28.19
N GLN A 277 -29.31 -5.15 -28.01
CA GLN A 277 -29.86 -4.83 -26.70
C GLN A 277 -30.04 -6.07 -25.80
N GLN A 278 -30.20 -7.26 -26.38
CA GLN A 278 -30.43 -8.50 -25.61
C GLN A 278 -29.13 -9.09 -25.05
N ASN A 279 -27.97 -8.60 -25.47
CA ASN A 279 -26.66 -9.17 -25.15
C ASN A 279 -25.69 -8.12 -24.57
N ILE A 280 -26.22 -7.11 -23.88
CA ILE A 280 -25.43 -6.18 -23.10
C ILE A 280 -24.92 -6.90 -21.86
N LYS A 281 -23.59 -6.93 -21.68
CA LYS A 281 -22.96 -7.58 -20.52
C LYS A 281 -22.44 -6.51 -19.58
N GLU A 282 -22.91 -6.56 -18.34
CA GLU A 282 -22.52 -5.65 -17.28
C GLU A 282 -21.70 -6.37 -16.21
N ASN A 283 -20.61 -5.75 -15.81
CA ASN A 283 -19.83 -6.08 -14.62
C ASN A 283 -19.71 -4.82 -13.73
N ASP A 284 -19.19 -4.96 -12.51
CA ASP A 284 -19.12 -3.92 -11.47
C ASP A 284 -18.60 -2.53 -11.89
N GLU A 285 -17.77 -2.43 -12.95
CA GLU A 285 -17.21 -1.16 -13.45
C GLU A 285 -17.26 -1.01 -14.97
N THR A 286 -17.80 -2.00 -15.70
CA THR A 286 -17.70 -2.04 -17.16
C THR A 286 -18.96 -2.55 -17.82
N ILE A 287 -19.28 -1.97 -18.97
CA ILE A 287 -20.39 -2.41 -19.83
C ILE A 287 -19.82 -2.79 -21.19
N VAL A 288 -20.25 -3.94 -21.70
CA VAL A 288 -19.88 -4.42 -23.04
C VAL A 288 -21.09 -4.34 -23.95
N TYR A 289 -20.98 -3.55 -25.00
CA TYR A 289 -21.93 -3.45 -26.11
C TYR A 289 -21.40 -4.25 -27.30
N SER A 290 -22.27 -4.98 -27.98
CA SER A 290 -21.92 -5.77 -29.17
C SER A 290 -22.93 -5.53 -30.27
N SER A 291 -22.51 -5.65 -31.53
CA SER A 291 -23.43 -5.62 -32.67
C SER A 291 -24.25 -6.91 -32.75
N LYS A 292 -25.42 -6.85 -33.40
CA LYS A 292 -26.30 -8.03 -33.63
C LYS A 292 -25.58 -9.18 -34.35
N ASP A 293 -24.67 -8.86 -35.28
CA ASP A 293 -23.86 -9.83 -36.01
C ASP A 293 -22.58 -10.26 -35.27
N LYS A 294 -22.36 -9.73 -34.05
CA LYS A 294 -21.20 -9.99 -33.18
C LYS A 294 -19.83 -9.65 -33.79
N LYS A 295 -19.79 -8.91 -34.90
CA LYS A 295 -18.53 -8.49 -35.54
C LYS A 295 -17.86 -7.35 -34.80
N ILE A 296 -18.62 -6.53 -34.09
CA ILE A 296 -18.10 -5.36 -33.39
C ILE A 296 -18.44 -5.47 -31.91
N ASN A 297 -17.49 -5.08 -31.07
CA ASN A 297 -17.72 -4.90 -29.64
C ASN A 297 -17.04 -3.65 -29.12
N MET A 298 -17.67 -3.05 -28.11
CA MET A 298 -17.12 -1.94 -27.34
C MET A 298 -17.26 -2.26 -25.86
N ARG A 299 -16.15 -2.20 -25.13
CA ARG A 299 -16.11 -2.31 -23.67
C ARG A 299 -15.82 -0.94 -23.10
N ILE A 300 -16.78 -0.37 -22.38
CA ILE A 300 -16.64 0.92 -21.69
C ILE A 300 -16.41 0.67 -20.21
N ASN A 301 -15.44 1.37 -19.62
CA ASN A 301 -15.26 1.49 -18.18
C ASN A 301 -15.77 2.87 -17.74
N TYR A 302 -16.93 2.90 -17.10
CA TYR A 302 -17.62 4.14 -16.75
C TYR A 302 -17.02 4.82 -15.50
N SER A 303 -16.27 4.09 -14.66
CA SER A 303 -15.56 4.67 -13.51
C SER A 303 -14.31 5.46 -13.90
N LYS A 304 -13.79 5.25 -15.12
CA LYS A 304 -12.59 5.91 -15.65
C LYS A 304 -12.82 6.74 -16.90
N GLY A 305 -13.96 6.59 -17.56
CA GLY A 305 -14.23 7.23 -18.86
C GLY A 305 -13.45 6.65 -20.03
N SER A 306 -12.93 5.42 -19.89
CA SER A 306 -12.10 4.76 -20.91
C SER A 306 -12.89 3.70 -21.66
N PHE A 307 -12.55 3.41 -22.91
CA PHE A 307 -13.16 2.31 -23.65
C PHE A 307 -12.20 1.59 -24.58
N ILE A 308 -12.54 0.34 -24.90
CA ILE A 308 -11.88 -0.45 -25.94
C ILE A 308 -12.92 -0.84 -26.96
N PHE A 309 -12.71 -0.44 -28.20
CA PHE A 309 -13.49 -0.85 -29.36
C PHE A 309 -12.69 -1.88 -30.15
N ASN A 310 -13.32 -2.98 -30.54
CA ASN A 310 -12.73 -3.97 -31.44
C ASN A 310 -13.67 -4.27 -32.60
N ASN A 311 -13.04 -4.44 -33.76
CA ASN A 311 -13.69 -4.80 -35.00
C ASN A 311 -13.12 -6.12 -35.53
N SER A 312 -13.97 -7.12 -35.70
CA SER A 312 -13.59 -8.51 -35.96
C SER A 312 -13.43 -8.82 -37.45
N PHE A 313 -13.44 -7.84 -38.35
CA PHE A 313 -13.26 -8.11 -39.79
C PHE A 313 -11.90 -8.75 -40.11
N ASP A 314 -11.89 -9.72 -41.03
CA ASP A 314 -10.76 -10.61 -41.36
C ASP A 314 -9.54 -9.93 -42.02
N GLN A 315 -9.53 -8.61 -42.14
CA GLN A 315 -8.41 -7.90 -42.76
C GLN A 315 -7.34 -7.58 -41.71
N ASN A 316 -6.23 -8.31 -41.78
CA ASN A 316 -5.00 -8.03 -41.02
C ASN A 316 -4.03 -7.12 -41.80
N ASN A 317 -4.50 -6.48 -42.86
CA ASN A 317 -3.71 -5.52 -43.63
C ASN A 317 -3.87 -4.14 -43.00
N TYR A 318 -2.79 -3.65 -42.39
CA TYR A 318 -2.76 -2.36 -41.73
C TYR A 318 -2.33 -1.25 -42.68
N GLN A 319 -2.93 -0.08 -42.53
CA GLN A 319 -2.54 1.12 -43.26
C GLN A 319 -1.40 1.81 -42.52
N GLU A 320 -0.31 2.11 -43.23
CA GLU A 320 0.82 2.86 -42.69
C GLU A 320 0.89 4.28 -43.25
N GLY A 321 1.69 5.13 -42.59
CA GLY A 321 2.04 6.45 -43.10
C GLY A 321 0.95 7.53 -43.03
N LEU A 322 -0.19 7.26 -42.37
CA LEU A 322 -1.22 8.28 -42.14
C LEU A 322 -0.69 9.45 -41.30
N SER A 323 -1.04 10.65 -41.72
CA SER A 323 -0.79 11.90 -41.00
C SER A 323 -1.74 12.08 -39.81
N LEU A 324 -1.37 12.92 -38.84
CA LEU A 324 -2.23 13.29 -37.72
C LEU A 324 -3.62 13.73 -38.19
N LYS A 325 -3.69 14.61 -39.19
CA LYS A 325 -4.97 15.12 -39.72
C LYS A 325 -5.88 14.00 -40.23
N GLN A 326 -5.32 13.03 -40.96
CA GLN A 326 -6.09 11.89 -41.46
C GLN A 326 -6.62 11.01 -40.31
N ILE A 327 -5.82 10.81 -39.26
CA ILE A 327 -6.24 10.04 -38.09
C ILE A 327 -7.31 10.80 -37.28
N THR A 328 -7.16 12.11 -37.09
CA THR A 328 -8.16 12.91 -36.36
C THR A 328 -9.47 13.01 -37.13
N ASP A 329 -9.41 13.20 -38.45
CA ASP A 329 -10.61 13.21 -39.31
C ASP A 329 -11.31 11.84 -39.27
N LEU A 330 -10.54 10.75 -39.26
CA LEU A 330 -11.09 9.40 -39.13
C LEU A 330 -11.70 9.18 -37.74
N LEU A 331 -11.04 9.58 -36.64
CA LEU A 331 -11.59 9.51 -35.29
C LEU A 331 -12.88 10.34 -35.15
N ALA A 332 -12.93 11.53 -35.77
CA ALA A 332 -14.10 12.37 -35.78
C ALA A 332 -15.30 11.70 -36.47
N SER A 333 -15.06 10.90 -37.52
CA SER A 333 -16.11 10.10 -38.17
C SER A 333 -16.72 9.03 -37.25
N TYR A 334 -16.00 8.60 -36.20
CA TYR A 334 -16.50 7.72 -35.14
C TYR A 334 -17.05 8.51 -33.93
N GLY A 335 -17.12 9.84 -34.02
CA GLY A 335 -17.58 10.71 -32.93
C GLY A 335 -16.54 11.04 -31.86
N ILE A 336 -15.26 10.75 -32.10
CA ILE A 336 -14.17 11.07 -31.17
C ILE A 336 -13.50 12.37 -31.62
N VAL A 337 -13.61 13.41 -30.81
CA VAL A 337 -12.91 14.69 -31.03
C VAL A 337 -11.55 14.66 -30.34
N VAL A 338 -10.51 14.99 -31.08
CA VAL A 338 -9.13 15.06 -30.59
C VAL A 338 -8.73 16.52 -30.42
N ASP A 339 -8.06 16.83 -29.32
CA ASP A 339 -7.60 18.18 -29.01
C ASP A 339 -6.31 18.51 -29.78
N GLU A 340 -6.19 19.75 -30.24
CA GLU A 340 -5.04 20.22 -31.03
C GLU A 340 -3.73 20.24 -30.25
N GLN A 341 -3.79 20.31 -28.91
CA GLN A 341 -2.62 20.29 -28.04
C GLN A 341 -2.07 18.87 -27.81
N SER A 342 -2.72 17.84 -28.35
CA SER A 342 -2.28 16.46 -28.22
C SER A 342 -1.00 16.16 -29.01
N ILE A 343 -0.22 15.19 -28.54
CA ILE A 343 1.03 14.76 -29.15
C ILE A 343 0.77 13.50 -29.96
N PHE A 344 1.10 13.54 -31.25
CA PHE A 344 0.94 12.40 -32.15
C PHE A 344 2.22 11.57 -32.28
N SER A 345 2.08 10.26 -32.33
CA SER A 345 3.16 9.33 -32.63
C SER A 345 2.68 8.20 -33.54
N ASN A 346 3.41 7.96 -34.63
CA ASN A 346 3.22 6.79 -35.49
C ASN A 346 4.17 5.69 -35.02
N LEU A 347 3.61 4.58 -34.56
CA LEU A 347 4.35 3.47 -33.95
C LEU A 347 4.70 2.36 -34.96
N GLY A 348 4.30 2.51 -36.23
CA GLY A 348 4.48 1.51 -37.28
C GLY A 348 3.41 0.40 -37.23
N ASN A 349 3.38 -0.48 -38.25
CA ASN A 349 2.40 -1.57 -38.37
C ASN A 349 0.93 -1.09 -38.31
N GLY A 350 0.67 0.14 -38.78
CA GLY A 350 -0.61 0.84 -38.70
C GLY A 350 -1.16 1.11 -37.29
N GLN A 351 -0.28 1.13 -36.29
CA GLN A 351 -0.58 1.60 -34.94
C GLN A 351 -0.23 3.08 -34.79
N TYR A 352 -1.17 3.84 -34.23
CA TYR A 352 -1.04 5.27 -33.98
C TYR A 352 -1.40 5.59 -32.52
N GLU A 353 -0.60 6.45 -31.90
CA GLU A 353 -0.81 6.95 -30.55
C GLU A 353 -1.06 8.47 -30.58
N ILE A 354 -2.09 8.90 -29.86
CA ILE A 354 -2.36 10.30 -29.54
C ILE A 354 -2.30 10.46 -28.03
N LYS A 355 -1.34 11.23 -27.55
CA LYS A 355 -1.06 11.42 -26.12
C LYS A 355 -1.52 12.80 -25.64
N TYR A 356 -2.25 12.81 -24.53
CA TYR A 356 -2.60 14.01 -23.77
C TYR A 356 -1.64 14.09 -22.59
N ASP A 357 -0.63 14.95 -22.71
CA ASP A 357 0.42 15.12 -21.69
C ASP A 357 -0.01 16.19 -20.68
N ASP A 358 -0.94 15.82 -19.79
CA ASP A 358 -1.41 16.62 -18.66
C ASP A 358 -1.95 18.01 -19.07
N LEU A 359 -2.89 17.99 -20.01
CA LEU A 359 -3.47 19.18 -20.65
C LEU A 359 -4.60 19.78 -19.81
N PHE A 360 -4.83 21.09 -19.97
CA PHE A 360 -5.98 21.79 -19.40
C PHE A 360 -6.94 22.21 -20.49
N ILE A 361 -8.09 21.54 -20.59
CA ILE A 361 -9.11 21.76 -21.63
C ILE A 361 -10.42 22.11 -20.93
N ASP A 362 -10.98 23.29 -21.22
CA ASP A 362 -12.23 23.79 -20.62
C ASP A 362 -12.25 23.74 -19.08
N ASN A 363 -11.13 24.12 -18.46
CA ASN A 363 -10.86 23.99 -17.01
C ASN A 363 -10.76 22.57 -16.47
N ASN A 364 -10.92 21.53 -17.29
CA ASN A 364 -10.68 20.15 -16.89
C ASN A 364 -9.20 19.81 -17.06
N TYR A 365 -8.69 18.96 -16.18
CA TYR A 365 -7.37 18.36 -16.34
C TYR A 365 -7.54 17.03 -17.10
N VAL A 366 -6.86 16.88 -18.23
CA VAL A 366 -7.04 15.77 -19.16
C VAL A 366 -5.69 15.12 -19.45
N THR A 367 -5.61 13.81 -19.22
CA THR A 367 -4.37 13.05 -19.38
C THR A 367 -4.65 11.62 -19.85
N GLY A 368 -3.74 11.04 -20.61
CA GLY A 368 -3.84 9.67 -21.09
C GLY A 368 -3.51 9.54 -22.57
N THR A 369 -3.91 8.41 -23.17
CA THR A 369 -3.62 8.14 -24.57
C THR A 369 -4.83 7.57 -25.31
N ILE A 370 -4.87 7.78 -26.61
CA ILE A 370 -5.72 7.08 -27.57
C ILE A 370 -4.78 6.28 -28.45
N ASN A 371 -4.88 4.95 -28.37
CA ASN A 371 -4.15 4.04 -29.27
C ASN A 371 -5.12 3.47 -30.28
N CYS A 372 -4.80 3.55 -31.56
CA CYS A 372 -5.67 3.06 -32.61
C CYS A 372 -4.90 2.28 -33.68
N PHE A 373 -5.59 1.30 -34.26
CA PHE A 373 -5.07 0.42 -35.30
C PHE A 373 -5.94 0.57 -36.55
N VAL A 374 -5.34 1.01 -37.65
CA VAL A 374 -6.07 1.35 -38.88
C VAL A 374 -5.79 0.31 -39.96
N THR A 375 -6.85 -0.20 -40.58
CA THR A 375 -6.79 -1.13 -41.71
C THR A 375 -6.60 -0.41 -43.05
N ALA A 376 -6.19 -1.14 -44.08
CA ALA A 376 -6.00 -0.61 -45.44
C ALA A 376 -7.26 0.03 -46.06
N ASP A 377 -8.46 -0.36 -45.61
CA ASP A 377 -9.74 0.24 -46.02
C ASP A 377 -10.12 1.49 -45.19
N LEU A 378 -9.17 2.06 -44.44
CA LEU A 378 -9.32 3.25 -43.61
C LEU A 378 -10.40 3.11 -42.54
N LYS A 379 -10.44 1.96 -41.86
CA LYS A 379 -11.29 1.73 -40.68
C LYS A 379 -10.47 1.37 -39.46
N PHE A 380 -11.03 1.55 -38.28
CA PHE A 380 -10.38 1.09 -37.06
C PHE A 380 -10.62 -0.40 -36.85
N LYS A 381 -9.53 -1.16 -36.78
CA LYS A 381 -9.51 -2.53 -36.24
C LYS A 381 -9.75 -2.51 -34.74
N ARG A 382 -9.10 -1.56 -34.06
CA ARG A 382 -9.15 -1.39 -32.61
C ARG A 382 -8.90 0.05 -32.23
N ILE A 383 -9.63 0.53 -31.22
CA ILE A 383 -9.37 1.80 -30.54
C ILE A 383 -9.31 1.51 -29.04
N GLU A 384 -8.23 1.90 -28.41
CA GLU A 384 -8.05 1.93 -26.97
C GLU A 384 -8.04 3.39 -26.53
N TYR A 385 -9.18 3.85 -26.05
CA TYR A 385 -9.35 5.20 -25.53
C TYR A 385 -9.13 5.18 -24.02
N ASN A 386 -7.96 5.67 -23.59
CA ASN A 386 -7.54 5.71 -22.19
C ASN A 386 -7.34 7.15 -21.70
N ILE A 387 -8.14 8.10 -22.20
CA ILE A 387 -8.16 9.48 -21.71
C ILE A 387 -8.96 9.55 -20.41
N LYS A 388 -8.37 10.21 -19.41
CA LYS A 388 -9.00 10.49 -18.13
C LYS A 388 -9.24 11.99 -18.04
N THR A 389 -10.50 12.35 -17.82
CA THR A 389 -10.92 13.72 -17.59
C THR A 389 -11.15 13.92 -16.10
N TYR A 390 -10.54 14.96 -15.54
CA TYR A 390 -10.72 15.35 -14.15
C TYR A 390 -11.34 16.74 -14.08
N GLU A 391 -12.48 16.82 -13.41
CA GLU A 391 -13.26 18.04 -13.27
C GLU A 391 -12.81 18.83 -12.03
N PRO A 392 -12.89 20.18 -12.06
CA PRO A 392 -12.60 21.00 -10.90
C PRO A 392 -13.42 20.59 -9.68
N TYR A 393 -12.75 20.19 -8.59
CA TYR A 393 -13.41 19.88 -7.32
C TYR A 393 -13.49 21.13 -6.43
N LYS A 394 -12.33 21.67 -6.03
CA LYS A 394 -12.24 22.82 -5.13
C LYS A 394 -10.90 23.54 -5.27
N LYS A 395 -10.89 24.87 -5.08
CA LYS A 395 -9.66 25.67 -5.07
C LYS A 395 -9.00 25.64 -3.69
N TYR A 396 -7.68 25.46 -3.70
CA TYR A 396 -6.85 25.57 -2.51
C TYR A 396 -5.72 26.57 -2.76
N GLN A 397 -5.33 27.25 -1.68
CA GLN A 397 -4.17 28.12 -1.66
C GLN A 397 -2.91 27.27 -1.54
N LEU A 398 -1.97 27.48 -2.45
CA LEU A 398 -0.70 26.76 -2.47
C LEU A 398 0.34 27.46 -1.60
N ILE A 399 1.21 26.68 -0.96
CA ILE A 399 2.46 27.20 -0.42
C ILE A 399 3.33 27.72 -1.57
N SER A 400 4.25 28.65 -1.29
CA SER A 400 5.16 29.12 -2.34
C SER A 400 6.24 28.07 -2.65
N THR A 401 6.83 28.10 -3.86
CA THR A 401 7.98 27.23 -4.18
C THR A 401 9.17 27.46 -3.25
N LYS A 402 9.29 28.67 -2.68
CA LYS A 402 10.32 28.98 -1.67
C LYS A 402 10.03 28.29 -0.33
N GLU A 403 8.76 28.23 0.08
CA GLU A 403 8.34 27.50 1.28
C GLU A 403 8.47 25.98 1.07
N ALA A 404 8.15 25.48 -0.12
CA ALA A 404 8.36 24.08 -0.48
C ALA A 404 9.86 23.71 -0.48
N TYR A 405 10.71 24.55 -1.06
CA TYR A 405 12.17 24.37 -1.02
C TYR A 405 12.70 24.37 0.42
N LYS A 406 12.18 25.24 1.28
CA LYS A 406 12.55 25.24 2.71
C LYS A 406 12.23 23.92 3.41
N ARG A 407 11.16 23.22 3.05
CA ARG A 407 10.90 21.88 3.57
C ARG A 407 12.01 20.89 3.18
N ILE A 408 12.58 21.04 1.98
CA ILE A 408 13.71 20.23 1.53
C ILE A 408 14.97 20.57 2.33
N GLU A 409 15.25 21.85 2.59
CA GLU A 409 16.34 22.28 3.49
C GLU A 409 16.20 21.68 4.90
N GLU A 410 14.96 21.50 5.37
CA GLU A 410 14.64 20.89 6.67
C GLU A 410 14.65 19.35 6.63
N GLY A 411 15.04 18.71 5.52
CA GLY A 411 15.07 17.26 5.35
C GLY A 411 13.69 16.60 5.22
N LYS A 412 12.63 17.38 4.95
CA LYS A 412 11.24 16.90 4.84
C LYS A 412 10.89 16.53 3.40
N PHE A 413 11.56 15.51 2.89
CA PHE A 413 11.26 14.90 1.58
C PHE A 413 11.40 13.39 1.65
N ASN A 414 10.79 12.69 0.69
CA ASN A 414 10.95 11.25 0.56
C ASN A 414 12.16 10.91 -0.33
N GLU A 415 13.14 10.22 0.25
CA GLU A 415 14.37 9.78 -0.44
C GLU A 415 14.15 8.61 -1.41
N ASP A 416 13.04 7.87 -1.31
CA ASP A 416 12.75 6.69 -2.16
C ASP A 416 12.78 6.99 -3.66
N TYR A 417 12.63 8.27 -4.04
CA TYR A 417 12.58 8.75 -5.42
C TYR A 417 13.90 9.38 -5.88
N LEU A 418 14.96 9.24 -5.09
CA LEU A 418 16.31 9.69 -5.42
C LEU A 418 17.16 8.49 -5.84
N GLU A 419 17.90 8.61 -6.95
CA GLU A 419 18.76 7.53 -7.45
C GLU A 419 19.99 7.31 -6.56
N ASN A 420 20.55 8.37 -5.97
CA ASN A 420 21.62 8.33 -4.98
C ASN A 420 21.55 9.61 -4.12
N VAL A 421 21.41 9.44 -2.81
CA VAL A 421 21.62 10.54 -1.85
C VAL A 421 23.07 10.44 -1.37
N GLN A 422 24.03 10.92 -2.16
CA GLN A 422 25.41 11.00 -1.69
C GLN A 422 25.98 12.39 -1.92
N ASP A 423 26.25 13.02 -0.79
CA ASP A 423 26.91 14.29 -0.50
C ASP A 423 26.33 15.56 -1.13
N GLU A 424 25.68 15.50 -2.30
CA GLU A 424 25.16 16.69 -2.99
C GLU A 424 23.81 16.45 -3.69
N ILE A 425 22.83 17.32 -3.39
CA ILE A 425 21.53 17.39 -4.08
C ILE A 425 21.47 18.70 -4.87
N ILE A 426 21.45 18.60 -6.21
CA ILE A 426 21.35 19.77 -7.09
C ILE A 426 19.92 19.89 -7.62
N ILE A 427 19.16 20.86 -7.13
CA ILE A 427 17.82 21.16 -7.64
C ILE A 427 17.93 21.98 -8.93
N ARG A 428 17.60 21.35 -10.07
CA ARG A 428 17.73 21.94 -11.41
C ARG A 428 16.52 22.79 -11.79
N LEU A 429 15.32 22.25 -11.56
CA LEU A 429 14.08 22.93 -11.85
C LEU A 429 13.00 22.53 -10.84
N VAL A 430 12.02 23.41 -10.69
CA VAL A 430 10.78 23.13 -9.96
C VAL A 430 9.61 23.33 -10.90
N ARG A 431 8.70 22.37 -10.94
CA ARG A 431 7.44 22.49 -11.68
C ARG A 431 6.26 22.09 -10.80
N LEU A 432 5.09 22.65 -11.13
CA LEU A 432 3.84 22.23 -10.52
C LEU A 432 3.34 21.01 -11.30
N ASN A 433 3.08 19.92 -10.58
CA ASN A 433 2.53 18.68 -11.11
C ASN A 433 1.27 18.30 -10.32
N TYR A 434 0.51 17.30 -10.78
CA TYR A 434 -0.68 16.78 -10.11
C TYR A 434 -0.52 15.30 -9.81
N LEU A 435 -0.66 14.93 -8.54
CA LEU A 435 -0.62 13.53 -8.10
C LEU A 435 -1.96 13.11 -7.52
N ARG A 436 -2.29 11.83 -7.73
CA ARG A 436 -3.49 11.23 -7.16
C ARG A 436 -3.27 10.96 -5.68
N ASP A 437 -4.16 11.50 -4.86
CA ASP A 437 -4.18 11.28 -3.42
C ASP A 437 -4.85 9.95 -3.05
N THR A 438 -4.81 9.62 -1.76
CA THR A 438 -5.40 8.38 -1.24
C THR A 438 -6.94 8.33 -1.24
N LYS A 439 -7.62 9.43 -1.59
CA LYS A 439 -9.08 9.50 -1.81
C LYS A 439 -9.45 9.57 -3.30
N GLY A 440 -8.47 9.53 -4.20
CA GLY A 440 -8.66 9.52 -5.64
C GLY A 440 -8.73 10.90 -6.31
N LEU A 441 -8.51 11.99 -5.56
CA LEU A 441 -8.44 13.36 -6.10
C LEU A 441 -7.03 13.65 -6.63
N LEU A 442 -6.94 14.47 -7.68
CA LEU A 442 -5.67 15.01 -8.17
C LEU A 442 -5.33 16.30 -7.45
N GLN A 443 -4.27 16.26 -6.66
CA GLN A 443 -3.77 17.40 -5.90
C GLN A 443 -2.49 17.98 -6.52
N PRO A 444 -2.33 19.31 -6.47
CA PRO A 444 -1.10 19.97 -6.88
C PRO A 444 0.06 19.62 -5.94
N VAL A 445 1.21 19.30 -6.52
CA VAL A 445 2.46 18.95 -5.85
C VAL A 445 3.60 19.67 -6.56
N TYR A 446 4.56 20.18 -5.81
CA TYR A 446 5.80 20.69 -6.38
C TYR A 446 6.76 19.54 -6.63
N GLU A 447 7.18 19.42 -7.87
CA GLU A 447 8.16 18.45 -8.36
C GLU A 447 9.50 19.17 -8.55
N PHE A 448 10.46 18.85 -7.70
CA PHE A 448 11.83 19.35 -7.78
C PHE A 448 12.69 18.27 -8.44
N VAL A 449 13.16 18.55 -9.65
CA VAL A 449 14.02 17.62 -10.40
C VAL A 449 15.47 17.84 -9.96
N THR A 450 16.14 16.77 -9.56
CA THR A 450 17.50 16.82 -9.03
C THR A 450 18.57 16.54 -10.10
N ASN A 451 19.84 16.45 -9.70
CA ASN A 451 20.89 15.78 -10.45
C ASN A 451 20.52 14.29 -10.67
N GLY A 452 20.76 13.76 -11.87
CA GLY A 452 20.32 12.41 -12.27
C GLY A 452 18.85 12.37 -12.71
N ASN A 453 18.18 11.21 -12.57
CA ASN A 453 16.73 11.08 -12.76
C ASN A 453 15.93 11.18 -11.45
N GLY A 454 16.55 11.70 -10.38
CA GLY A 454 15.91 11.85 -9.07
C GLY A 454 14.84 12.96 -9.04
N ILE A 455 13.78 12.72 -8.26
CA ILE A 455 12.66 13.66 -8.12
C ILE A 455 12.27 13.79 -6.65
N ILE A 456 12.16 15.02 -6.17
CA ILE A 456 11.59 15.32 -4.84
C ILE A 456 10.19 15.89 -5.01
N TYR A 457 9.21 15.25 -4.36
CA TYR A 457 7.82 15.70 -4.33
C TYR A 457 7.52 16.41 -3.01
N VAL A 458 6.94 17.60 -3.09
CA VAL A 458 6.48 18.35 -1.92
C VAL A 458 5.00 18.74 -2.12
N PRO A 459 4.07 18.28 -1.26
CA PRO A 459 2.67 18.68 -1.35
C PRO A 459 2.52 20.20 -1.37
N ALA A 460 1.82 20.74 -2.38
CA ALA A 460 1.68 22.18 -2.55
C ALA A 460 0.58 22.77 -1.66
N ILE A 461 -0.31 21.94 -1.13
CA ILE A 461 -1.36 22.33 -0.18
C ILE A 461 -0.84 22.09 1.25
N ARG A 462 -1.24 22.96 2.18
CA ARG A 462 -0.87 22.86 3.61
C ARG A 462 -1.55 21.71 4.33
#